data_AF-A0AAE9WLM7-F1
#
_entry.id   AF-A0AAE9WLM7-F1
#
_cell.length_a   1.000
_cell.length_b   1.000
_cell.length_c   1.000
_cell.angle_alpha   90.00
_cell.angle_beta   90.00
_cell.angle_gamma   90.00
#
_symmetry.space_group_name_H-M   'P 1'
#
loop_
_entity.id
_entity.type
_entity.pdbx_description
1 polymer ?
#
loop_
_entity_poly.entity_id
_entity_poly.type
_entity_poly.pdbx_seq_one_letter_code
_entity_poly.pdbx_strand_id
1 'polypeptide(L)'
;MNKEVCKKFKDLRDAFSDNLNASGNYEFTNKENFDEYCTDNKCNDNLGKINAGFFYLLDAFFKDNSVFNSVAKSNINIVEYIMIWLSGSGFRV
;
A
#
# COMPACT_ATOMS: atom_id res chain seq x y z
N MET A 1 11.23 13.04 2.25
CA MET A 1 10.37 11.98 2.84
C MET A 1 11.21 11.19 3.85
N ASN A 2 10.66 10.85 5.03
CA ASN A 2 11.36 10.08 6.07
C ASN A 2 11.78 8.71 5.52
N LYS A 3 12.99 8.25 5.84
CA LYS A 3 13.55 6.99 5.34
C LYS A 3 12.63 5.79 5.62
N GLU A 4 11.97 5.75 6.76
CA GLU A 4 11.03 4.70 7.13
C GLU A 4 9.76 4.74 6.29
N VAL A 5 9.23 5.94 6.04
CA VAL A 5 8.08 6.15 5.15
C VAL A 5 8.42 5.69 3.73
N CYS A 6 9.56 6.13 3.19
CA CYS A 6 10.02 5.70 1.87
C CYS A 6 10.15 4.18 1.77
N LYS A 7 10.67 3.54 2.82
CA LYS A 7 10.86 2.09 2.85
C LYS A 7 9.52 1.36 2.72
N LYS A 8 8.49 1.75 3.46
CA LYS A 8 7.17 1.11 3.38
C LYS A 8 6.50 1.25 2.02
N PHE A 9 6.57 2.44 1.41
CA PHE A 9 6.06 2.62 0.05
C PHE A 9 6.86 1.84 -1.00
N LYS A 10 8.17 1.69 -0.79
CA LYS A 10 9.01 0.84 -1.65
C LYS A 10 8.64 -0.63 -1.49
N ASP A 11 8.52 -1.12 -0.26
CA ASP A 11 8.13 -2.52 0.03
C ASP A 11 6.77 -2.84 -0.62
N LEU A 12 5.81 -1.90 -0.54
CA LEU A 12 4.53 -2.01 -1.23
C LEU A 12 4.69 -2.12 -2.75
N ARG A 13 5.45 -1.21 -3.37
CA ARG A 13 5.64 -1.16 -4.83
C ARG A 13 6.40 -2.38 -5.38
N ASP A 14 7.34 -2.90 -4.59
CA ASP A 14 8.10 -4.10 -4.97
C ASP A 14 7.19 -5.34 -4.94
N ALA A 15 6.22 -5.36 -4.03
CA ALA A 15 5.32 -6.49 -3.84
C ALA A 15 3.96 -6.35 -4.58
N PHE A 16 3.57 -5.15 -4.99
CA PHE A 16 2.37 -4.82 -5.77
C PHE A 16 2.75 -3.89 -6.94
N SER A 17 2.66 -4.39 -8.17
CA SER A 17 3.05 -3.64 -9.37
C SER A 17 2.13 -2.44 -9.61
N ASP A 18 2.70 -1.27 -9.93
CA ASP A 18 1.95 -0.10 -10.38
C ASP A 18 1.32 -0.29 -11.78
N ASN A 19 1.76 -1.31 -12.52
CA ASN A 19 1.29 -1.59 -13.87
C ASN A 19 0.35 -2.81 -13.89
N LEU A 20 -0.69 -2.70 -14.72
CA LEU A 20 -1.53 -3.83 -15.08
C LEU A 20 -0.78 -4.80 -15.99
N ASN A 21 -1.04 -6.09 -15.83
CA ASN A 21 -0.61 -7.12 -16.77
C ASN A 21 -1.37 -7.01 -18.10
N ALA A 22 -1.02 -7.86 -19.08
CA ALA A 22 -1.66 -7.86 -20.40
C ALA A 22 -3.18 -8.12 -20.36
N SER A 23 -3.70 -8.72 -19.29
CA SER A 23 -5.12 -8.99 -19.07
C SER A 23 -5.83 -7.87 -18.30
N GLY A 24 -5.15 -6.74 -18.04
CA GLY A 24 -5.73 -5.62 -17.30
C GLY A 24 -5.85 -5.86 -15.80
N ASN A 25 -5.06 -6.76 -15.23
CA ASN A 25 -5.08 -7.10 -13.80
C ASN A 25 -3.80 -6.70 -13.08
N TYR A 26 -3.92 -6.25 -11.84
CA TYR A 26 -2.78 -6.10 -10.94
C TYR A 26 -2.26 -7.47 -10.50
N GLU A 27 -0.97 -7.56 -10.24
CA GLU A 27 -0.32 -8.77 -9.74
C GLU A 27 0.51 -8.47 -8.50
N PHE A 28 0.49 -9.41 -7.56
CA PHE A 28 1.40 -9.40 -6.43
C PHE A 28 2.66 -10.18 -6.81
N THR A 29 3.82 -9.54 -6.70
CA THR A 29 5.11 -10.20 -6.87
C THR A 29 5.45 -11.08 -5.67
N ASN A 30 4.97 -10.70 -4.47
CA ASN A 30 5.12 -11.46 -3.25
C ASN A 30 3.83 -11.39 -2.41
N LYS A 31 2.94 -12.33 -2.67
CA LYS A 31 1.59 -12.37 -2.08
C LYS A 31 1.60 -12.61 -0.57
N GLU A 32 2.61 -13.32 -0.05
CA GLU A 32 2.72 -13.69 1.38
C GLU A 32 2.70 -12.45 2.30
N ASN A 33 3.30 -11.35 1.85
CA ASN A 33 3.32 -10.09 2.59
C ASN A 33 1.94 -9.41 2.69
N PHE A 34 0.98 -9.82 1.86
CA PHE A 34 -0.37 -9.26 1.82
C PHE A 34 -1.47 -10.25 2.19
N ASP A 35 -1.13 -11.51 2.48
CA ASP A 35 -2.12 -12.54 2.79
C ASP A 35 -2.97 -12.17 4.01
N GLU A 36 -2.40 -11.48 5.01
CA GLU A 36 -3.14 -10.98 6.17
C GLU A 36 -4.19 -9.91 5.81
N TYR A 37 -3.99 -9.20 4.70
CA TYR A 37 -4.92 -8.17 4.19
C TYR A 37 -5.85 -8.71 3.09
N CYS A 38 -5.65 -9.95 2.64
CA CYS A 38 -6.40 -10.63 1.59
C CYS A 38 -7.41 -11.66 2.15
N THR A 39 -8.18 -11.30 3.18
CA THR A 39 -9.17 -12.21 3.82
C THR A 39 -10.45 -12.37 2.99
N ASP A 40 -11.14 -13.51 3.10
CA ASP A 40 -12.45 -13.78 2.50
C ASP A 40 -12.58 -13.46 1.00
N ASN A 41 -11.64 -13.94 0.16
CA ASN A 41 -11.61 -13.71 -1.29
C ASN A 41 -11.32 -12.25 -1.72
N LYS A 42 -10.95 -11.35 -0.80
CA LYS A 42 -10.76 -9.91 -1.07
C LYS A 42 -9.49 -9.53 -1.84
N CYS A 43 -8.90 -10.42 -2.62
CA CYS A 43 -7.80 -10.11 -3.55
C CYS A 43 -7.94 -10.82 -4.91
N ASN A 44 -9.15 -11.26 -5.24
CA ASN A 44 -9.43 -11.95 -6.51
C ASN A 44 -9.55 -10.98 -7.69
N ASP A 45 -9.88 -9.72 -7.42
CA ASP A 45 -9.97 -8.64 -8.40
C ASP A 45 -9.00 -7.50 -8.10
N ASN A 46 -8.91 -6.54 -9.01
CA ASN A 46 -8.01 -5.39 -8.87
C ASN A 46 -8.33 -4.53 -7.64
N LEU A 47 -9.62 -4.32 -7.36
CA LEU A 47 -10.06 -3.52 -6.23
C LEU A 47 -9.64 -4.16 -4.89
N GLY A 48 -9.81 -5.47 -4.78
CA GLY A 48 -9.36 -6.25 -3.63
C GLY A 48 -7.86 -6.13 -3.40
N LYS A 49 -7.06 -6.24 -4.48
CA LYS A 49 -5.61 -6.09 -4.38
C LYS A 49 -5.18 -4.67 -3.98
N ILE A 50 -5.85 -3.64 -4.51
CA ILE A 50 -5.63 -2.24 -4.10
C ILE A 50 -5.99 -2.05 -2.62
N ASN A 51 -7.11 -2.63 -2.18
CA ASN A 51 -7.54 -2.57 -0.78
C ASN A 51 -6.52 -3.24 0.16
N ALA A 52 -5.94 -4.38 -0.25
CA ALA A 52 -4.88 -5.02 0.54
C ALA A 52 -3.63 -4.13 0.65
N GLY A 53 -3.20 -3.48 -0.43
CA GLY A 53 -2.11 -2.49 -0.39
C GLY A 53 -2.43 -1.28 0.50
N PHE A 54 -3.68 -0.81 0.47
CA PHE A 54 -4.16 0.27 1.34
C PHE A 54 -4.11 -0.13 2.82
N PHE A 55 -4.62 -1.33 3.17
CA PHE A 55 -4.57 -1.82 4.55
C PHE A 55 -3.14 -2.04 5.04
N TYR A 56 -2.24 -2.54 4.18
CA TYR A 56 -0.82 -2.62 4.49
C TYR A 56 -0.23 -1.26 4.89
N LEU A 57 -0.55 -0.19 4.15
CA LEU A 57 -0.08 1.16 4.50
C LEU A 57 -0.70 1.66 5.81
N LEU A 58 -1.99 1.37 6.04
CA LEU A 58 -2.62 1.73 7.30
C LEU A 58 -1.94 1.04 8.48
N ASP A 59 -1.71 -0.25 8.38
CA ASP A 59 -1.05 -1.01 9.44
C ASP A 59 0.40 -0.54 9.64
N ALA A 60 1.13 -0.28 8.56
CA ALA A 60 2.51 0.17 8.61
C ALA A 60 2.71 1.53 9.31
N PHE A 61 1.70 2.41 9.30
CA PHE A 61 1.83 3.77 9.83
C PHE A 61 0.94 4.07 11.05
N PHE A 62 -0.15 3.33 11.25
CA PHE A 62 -1.16 3.65 12.26
C PHE A 62 -1.43 2.52 13.26
N LYS A 63 -0.95 1.28 13.03
CA LYS A 63 -1.16 0.16 13.97
C LYS A 63 -0.45 0.37 15.30
N ASP A 64 0.77 0.90 15.26
CA ASP A 64 1.60 1.12 16.43
C ASP A 64 1.74 2.62 16.74
N ASN A 65 1.40 2.99 17.97
CA ASN A 65 1.42 4.38 18.42
C ASN A 65 2.85 4.99 18.42
N SER A 66 3.89 4.18 18.62
CA SER A 66 5.29 4.65 18.54
C SER A 66 5.68 5.00 17.11
N VAL A 67 5.24 4.20 16.13
CA VAL A 67 5.46 4.46 14.70
C VAL A 67 4.69 5.71 14.26
N PHE A 68 3.41 5.81 14.64
CA PHE A 68 2.60 7.00 14.38
C PHE A 68 3.25 8.27 14.92
N ASN A 69 3.70 8.24 16.19
CA ASN A 69 4.38 9.39 16.81
C ASN A 69 5.69 9.75 16.13
N SER A 70 6.47 8.78 15.63
CA SER A 70 7.70 9.02 14.86
C SER A 70 7.42 9.74 13.54
N VAL A 71 6.41 9.26 12.80
CA VAL A 71 6.00 9.85 11.52
C VAL A 71 5.38 11.23 11.71
N ALA A 72 4.53 11.40 12.73
CA ALA A 72 3.91 12.68 13.08
C ALA A 72 4.96 13.72 13.50
N LYS A 73 5.94 13.36 14.33
CA LYS A 73 7.07 14.24 14.70
C LYS A 73 7.93 14.64 13.52
N SER A 74 7.96 13.83 12.46
CA SER A 74 8.67 14.15 11.23
C SER A 74 7.93 15.16 10.35
N ASN A 75 6.76 15.66 10.77
CA ASN A 75 5.86 16.56 10.02
C ASN A 75 5.52 16.04 8.62
N ILE A 76 5.34 14.73 8.47
CA ILE A 76 4.99 14.11 7.20
C ILE A 76 3.48 13.90 7.13
N ASN A 77 2.86 14.42 6.08
CA ASN A 77 1.44 14.19 5.80
C ASN A 77 1.23 12.79 5.18
N ILE A 78 1.30 11.74 6.00
CA ILE A 78 1.26 10.36 5.53
C ILE A 78 -0.05 10.03 4.78
N VAL A 79 -1.15 10.64 5.19
CA VAL A 79 -2.46 10.48 4.56
C VAL A 79 -2.42 10.99 3.12
N GLU A 80 -1.78 12.12 2.87
CA GLU A 80 -1.60 12.65 1.52
C GLU A 80 -0.79 11.70 0.62
N TYR A 81 0.27 11.09 1.14
CA TYR A 81 1.04 10.10 0.37
C TYR A 81 0.24 8.82 0.06
N ILE A 82 -0.59 8.36 1.00
CA ILE A 82 -1.50 7.24 0.76
C ILE A 82 -2.49 7.61 -0.35
N MET A 83 -3.04 8.82 -0.34
CA MET A 83 -3.96 9.32 -1.38
C MET A 83 -3.26 9.46 -2.75
N ILE A 84 -2.01 9.92 -2.78
CA ILE A 84 -1.20 9.98 -4.01
C ILE A 84 -0.93 8.58 -4.56
N TRP A 85 -0.64 7.61 -3.70
CA TRP A 85 -0.49 6.22 -4.13
C TRP A 85 -1.81 5.68 -4.70
N LEU A 86 -2.94 5.90 -4.01
CA LEU A 86 -4.27 5.50 -4.50
C LEU A 86 -4.65 6.15 -5.84
N SER A 87 -4.29 7.42 -6.06
CA SER A 87 -4.52 8.07 -7.36
C SER A 87 -3.64 7.48 -8.46
N GLY A 88 -2.40 7.11 -8.16
CA GLY A 88 -1.52 6.40 -9.11
C GLY A 88 -1.98 4.97 -9.42
N SER A 89 -2.48 4.25 -8.41
CA SER A 89 -2.91 2.84 -8.50
C SER A 89 -4.37 2.65 -8.91
N GLY A 90 -5.18 3.71 -8.90
CA GLY A 90 -6.61 3.66 -9.28
C GLY A 90 -6.99 4.57 -10.44
N PHE A 91 -6.08 5.44 -10.90
CA PHE A 91 -6.39 6.52 -11.85
C PHE A 91 -5.36 6.61 -12.99
N ARG A 92 -5.06 5.47 -13.64
CA ARG A 92 -4.80 5.49 -15.08
C ARG A 92 -6.12 5.15 -15.78
N VAL A 93 -7.01 6.13 -15.83
CA VAL A 93 -8.15 6.17 -16.77
C VAL A 93 -7.69 6.91 -18.01
#